data_AF-A0A534CWI1-F1
#
_entry.id   AF-A0A534CWI1-F1
#
_cell.length_a   1.000
_cell.length_b   1.000
_cell.length_c   1.000
_cell.angle_alpha   90.00
_cell.angle_beta   90.00
_cell.angle_gamma   90.00
#
_symmetry.space_group_name_H-M   'P 1'
#
loop_
_entity.id
_entity.type
_entity.pdbx_description
1 polymer ?
#
loop_
_entity_poly.entity_id
_entity_poly.type
_entity_poly.pdbx_seq_one_letter_code
_entity_poly.pdbx_strand_id
1 'polypeptide(L)'
;MRSRIAPILLEAMLIALGGPLAAATPAAAARASLDEAAAARFAALALKCLHQEYPNHISHTLGGDADARAPRELTPAFYGCYDWHSAVHAHWLLVRLIRLIPDAPFAPEARAAVAQSLAPANIEAEVRYLRGTGRASFERPYGLAWLLELAAELRRFDDPDAKRWSATLRPLETETAARLEGWLPKLHYPIRIGEHDQTAFSFGLMWDWAGVAGEQPMRRLLEDAAQRFYRQDRNCPLAYEPSGEDFLSPCLAEADFLRRVLAPRAFASWLTRFLPQIPDGRAGARAAQRPGAPWLVPGVVTDRADPKLAHIDGLNLSRAWMLEGIAHGLPAHDARLAALTAAAARHRDAALPAVTGEHYEGGHWLGTFAVYLTSRAGLAQ
;
A
#
# COMPACT_ATOMS: atom_id res chain seq x y z
N MET A 1 -49.84 -24.24 -67.98
CA MET A 1 -49.01 -23.07 -67.59
C MET A 1 -48.21 -23.46 -66.36
N ARG A 2 -46.88 -23.46 -66.47
CA ARG A 2 -45.95 -23.87 -65.41
C ARG A 2 -46.02 -22.86 -64.27
N SER A 3 -46.19 -23.29 -63.02
CA SER A 3 -45.63 -22.56 -61.88
C SER A 3 -45.25 -23.54 -60.78
N ARG A 4 -43.96 -23.52 -60.45
CA ARG A 4 -43.29 -24.29 -59.41
C ARG A 4 -43.43 -23.50 -58.11
N ILE A 5 -43.84 -24.14 -57.02
CA ILE A 5 -43.67 -23.60 -55.66
C ILE A 5 -42.76 -24.57 -54.91
N ALA A 6 -41.62 -24.05 -54.49
CA ALA A 6 -40.52 -24.73 -53.81
C ALA A 6 -40.86 -25.01 -52.33
N PRO A 7 -40.20 -26.00 -51.68
CA PRO A 7 -40.32 -26.21 -50.25
C PRO A 7 -39.46 -25.18 -49.49
N ILE A 8 -40.04 -24.60 -48.43
CA ILE A 8 -39.35 -23.71 -47.50
C ILE A 8 -38.39 -24.56 -46.65
N LEU A 9 -37.09 -24.29 -46.80
CA LEU A 9 -36.02 -24.76 -45.93
C LEU A 9 -36.13 -24.09 -44.56
N LEU A 10 -36.16 -24.90 -43.52
CA LEU A 10 -36.08 -24.50 -42.12
C LEU A 10 -34.61 -24.19 -41.80
N GLU A 11 -34.21 -22.92 -41.82
CA GLU A 11 -32.88 -22.51 -41.33
C GLU A 11 -32.87 -22.51 -39.79
N ALA A 12 -32.07 -23.41 -39.22
CA ALA A 12 -31.74 -23.42 -37.82
C ALA A 12 -30.74 -22.28 -37.51
N MET A 13 -31.18 -21.27 -36.76
CA MET A 13 -30.28 -20.30 -36.14
C MET A 13 -29.40 -21.02 -35.10
N LEU A 14 -28.10 -21.12 -35.38
CA LEU A 14 -27.08 -21.37 -34.35
C LEU A 14 -27.03 -20.16 -33.41
N ILE A 15 -27.58 -20.32 -32.21
CA ILE A 15 -27.30 -19.43 -31.08
C ILE A 15 -25.89 -19.76 -30.60
N ALA A 16 -24.95 -18.86 -30.89
CA ALA A 16 -23.62 -18.88 -30.26
C ALA A 16 -23.81 -18.58 -28.76
N LEU A 17 -23.69 -19.61 -27.93
CA LEU A 17 -23.57 -19.49 -26.48
C LEU A 17 -22.25 -18.78 -26.18
N GLY A 18 -22.31 -17.47 -25.95
CA GLY A 18 -21.25 -16.72 -25.31
C GLY A 18 -21.07 -17.26 -23.90
N GLY A 19 -20.01 -18.04 -23.68
CA GLY A 19 -19.61 -18.47 -22.34
C GLY A 19 -19.30 -17.26 -21.47
N PRO A 20 -19.52 -17.34 -20.14
CA PRO A 20 -19.18 -16.25 -19.24
C PRO A 20 -17.66 -15.99 -19.32
N LEU A 21 -17.27 -14.74 -19.61
CA LEU A 21 -15.91 -14.27 -19.36
C LEU A 21 -15.62 -14.49 -17.87
N ALA A 22 -14.84 -15.53 -17.55
CA ALA A 22 -14.37 -15.75 -16.20
C ALA A 22 -13.56 -14.51 -15.77
N ALA A 23 -14.04 -13.79 -14.75
CA ALA A 23 -13.28 -12.71 -14.16
C ALA A 23 -11.95 -13.29 -13.64
N ALA A 24 -10.82 -12.71 -14.07
CA ALA A 24 -9.52 -13.12 -13.60
C ALA A 24 -9.44 -13.01 -12.06
N THR A 25 -8.78 -13.96 -11.41
CA THR A 25 -8.54 -13.88 -9.96
C THR A 25 -7.73 -12.61 -9.65
N PRO A 26 -7.84 -12.03 -8.43
CA PRO A 26 -7.08 -10.84 -8.07
C PRO A 26 -5.57 -10.98 -8.31
N ALA A 27 -5.02 -12.18 -8.10
CA ALA A 27 -3.62 -12.50 -8.39
C ALA A 27 -3.29 -12.50 -9.89
N ALA A 28 -4.17 -13.03 -10.74
CA ALA A 28 -4.00 -13.01 -12.19
C ALA A 28 -4.13 -11.59 -12.76
N ALA A 29 -5.06 -10.78 -12.24
CA ALA A 29 -5.21 -9.37 -12.61
C ALA A 29 -4.00 -8.52 -12.17
N ALA A 30 -3.43 -8.79 -10.99
CA ALA A 30 -2.21 -8.15 -10.50
C ALA A 30 -0.96 -8.54 -11.31
N ARG A 31 -0.85 -9.82 -11.72
CA ARG A 31 0.24 -10.27 -12.59
C ARG A 31 0.16 -9.64 -13.97
N ALA A 32 -1.05 -9.50 -14.53
CA ALA A 32 -1.25 -8.89 -15.84
C ALA A 32 -0.91 -7.39 -15.89
N SER A 33 -0.87 -6.69 -14.74
CA SER A 33 -0.54 -5.27 -14.65
C SER A 33 0.91 -4.96 -14.30
N LEU A 34 1.74 -5.98 -14.01
CA LEU A 34 3.14 -5.82 -13.62
C LEU A 34 4.06 -6.19 -14.79
N ASP A 35 4.77 -5.19 -15.32
CA ASP A 35 5.81 -5.40 -16.33
C ASP A 35 7.02 -6.15 -15.76
N GLU A 36 7.49 -7.21 -16.44
CA GLU A 36 8.56 -8.08 -15.93
C GLU A 36 9.90 -7.33 -15.80
N ALA A 37 10.22 -6.42 -16.75
CA ALA A 37 11.43 -5.62 -16.68
C ALA A 37 11.39 -4.63 -15.50
N ALA A 38 10.23 -4.02 -15.25
CA ALA A 38 10.00 -3.20 -14.06
C ALA A 38 10.11 -4.02 -12.76
N ALA A 39 9.51 -5.22 -12.72
CA ALA A 39 9.62 -6.10 -11.56
C ALA A 39 11.08 -6.46 -11.25
N ALA A 40 11.88 -6.80 -12.28
CA ALA A 40 13.29 -7.09 -12.12
C ALA A 40 14.09 -5.88 -11.59
N ARG A 41 13.81 -4.68 -12.12
CA ARG A 41 14.42 -3.44 -11.60
C ARG A 41 14.07 -3.22 -10.13
N PHE A 42 12.79 -3.33 -9.75
CA PHE A 42 12.36 -3.11 -8.37
C PHE A 42 12.92 -4.15 -7.41
N ALA A 43 13.03 -5.41 -7.83
CA ALA A 43 13.71 -6.46 -7.07
C ALA A 43 15.19 -6.12 -6.83
N ALA A 44 15.88 -5.64 -7.87
CA ALA A 44 17.29 -5.24 -7.76
C ALA A 44 17.49 -4.06 -6.78
N LEU A 45 16.56 -3.11 -6.73
CA LEU A 45 16.59 -2.02 -5.74
C LEU A 45 16.51 -2.54 -4.30
N ALA A 46 15.55 -3.43 -4.04
CA ALA A 46 15.38 -4.03 -2.72
C ALA A 46 16.61 -4.87 -2.33
N LEU A 47 17.08 -5.76 -3.22
CA LEU A 47 18.25 -6.61 -2.99
C LEU A 47 19.51 -5.81 -2.69
N LYS A 48 19.69 -4.66 -3.36
CA LYS A 48 20.84 -3.77 -3.14
C LYS A 48 20.89 -3.22 -1.72
N CYS A 49 19.74 -2.88 -1.11
CA CYS A 49 19.73 -2.26 0.22
C CYS A 49 19.44 -3.23 1.37
N LEU A 50 18.76 -4.36 1.14
CA LEU A 50 18.19 -5.24 2.18
C LEU A 50 19.16 -5.58 3.33
N HIS A 51 20.44 -5.77 3.00
CA HIS A 51 21.52 -6.11 3.95
C HIS A 51 22.67 -5.09 3.92
N GLN A 52 22.49 -3.95 3.26
CA GLN A 52 23.44 -2.85 3.30
C GLN A 52 23.22 -2.03 4.58
N GLU A 53 24.15 -2.14 5.54
CA GLU A 53 23.98 -1.54 6.87
C GLU A 53 24.17 -0.02 6.93
N TYR A 54 24.92 0.60 6.00
CA TYR A 54 25.20 2.03 6.04
C TYR A 54 25.03 2.71 4.67
N PRO A 55 24.61 3.99 4.62
CA PRO A 55 24.14 4.81 5.75
C PRO A 55 22.80 4.30 6.31
N ASN A 56 22.60 4.47 7.62
CA ASN A 56 21.37 4.07 8.31
C ASN A 56 20.96 5.10 9.37
N HIS A 57 19.66 5.33 9.48
CA HIS A 57 19.00 6.25 10.36
C HIS A 57 18.28 5.46 11.47
N ILE A 58 18.80 5.60 12.68
CA ILE A 58 18.22 5.00 13.88
C ILE A 58 17.50 6.10 14.65
N SER A 59 16.19 5.94 14.85
CA SER A 59 15.39 6.80 15.71
C SER A 59 14.84 6.02 16.89
N HIS A 60 15.43 6.25 18.07
CA HIS A 60 14.94 5.70 19.33
C HIS A 60 15.38 6.55 20.53
N THR A 61 14.76 6.39 21.69
CA THR A 61 15.19 7.07 22.91
C THR A 61 16.38 6.34 23.54
N LEU A 62 17.51 7.02 23.77
CA LEU A 62 18.63 6.45 24.52
C LEU A 62 18.35 6.55 26.02
N GLY A 63 18.24 5.40 26.71
CA GLY A 63 18.17 5.31 28.17
C GLY A 63 19.55 5.33 28.84
N GLY A 64 20.61 5.09 28.06
CA GLY A 64 22.01 5.17 28.47
C GLY A 64 22.94 4.75 27.33
N ASP A 65 24.25 4.79 27.55
CA ASP A 65 25.27 4.56 26.52
C ASP A 65 25.14 3.19 25.81
N ALA A 66 24.64 2.18 26.52
CA ALA A 66 24.44 0.82 25.98
C ALA A 66 23.38 0.75 24.87
N ASP A 67 22.52 1.76 24.73
CA ASP A 67 21.51 1.81 23.65
C ASP A 67 22.09 2.30 22.32
N ALA A 68 23.25 2.98 22.33
CA ALA A 68 23.93 3.45 21.13
C ALA A 68 24.73 2.31 20.49
N ARG A 69 24.07 1.50 19.65
CA ARG A 69 24.66 0.33 18.99
C ARG A 69 24.44 0.36 17.47
N ALA A 70 25.17 -0.47 16.75
CA ALA A 70 25.04 -0.59 15.31
C ALA A 70 23.66 -1.19 14.91
N PRO A 71 23.10 -0.85 13.72
CA PRO A 71 21.80 -1.36 13.27
C PRO A 71 21.67 -2.88 13.39
N ARG A 72 22.68 -3.64 12.93
CA ARG A 72 22.69 -5.11 12.98
C ARG A 72 22.64 -5.71 14.39
N GLU A 73 23.00 -4.92 15.39
CA GLU A 73 22.96 -5.33 16.80
C GLU A 73 21.64 -5.01 17.49
N LEU A 74 20.92 -4.01 16.98
CA LEU A 74 19.63 -3.55 17.48
C LEU A 74 18.49 -4.36 16.86
N THR A 75 18.45 -4.43 15.53
CA THR A 75 17.35 -4.99 14.74
C THR A 75 17.90 -5.86 13.59
N PRO A 76 18.42 -7.06 13.88
CA PRO A 76 19.17 -7.89 12.92
C PRO A 76 18.37 -8.50 11.78
N ALA A 77 17.03 -8.51 11.83
CA ALA A 77 16.22 -8.93 10.67
C ALA A 77 16.04 -7.78 9.68
N PHE A 78 16.01 -6.54 10.18
CA PHE A 78 15.68 -5.34 9.42
C PHE A 78 16.71 -4.23 9.64
N TYR A 79 17.99 -4.57 9.53
CA TYR A 79 19.11 -3.63 9.77
C TYR A 79 19.61 -2.91 8.52
N GLY A 80 19.26 -3.43 7.33
CA GLY A 80 19.69 -2.84 6.07
C GLY A 80 18.83 -1.65 5.66
N CYS A 81 19.07 -1.16 4.45
CA CYS A 81 18.45 0.04 3.89
C CYS A 81 18.68 1.28 4.77
N TYR A 82 18.00 2.39 4.45
CA TYR A 82 18.21 3.65 5.17
C TYR A 82 17.67 3.60 6.60
N ASP A 83 16.60 2.85 6.87
CA ASP A 83 16.04 2.66 8.21
C ASP A 83 15.26 1.34 8.31
N TRP A 84 14.79 1.03 9.51
CA TRP A 84 14.13 -0.23 9.83
C TRP A 84 12.90 -0.49 8.98
N HIS A 85 12.00 0.49 8.83
CA HIS A 85 10.77 0.28 8.06
C HIS A 85 11.06 0.20 6.55
N SER A 86 12.10 0.87 6.05
CA SER A 86 12.55 0.71 4.67
C SER A 86 13.06 -0.70 4.40
N ALA A 87 13.77 -1.32 5.35
CA ALA A 87 14.10 -2.73 5.25
C ALA A 87 12.81 -3.58 5.20
N VAL A 88 11.84 -3.34 6.09
CA VAL A 88 10.55 -4.06 6.07
C VAL A 88 9.82 -3.90 4.73
N HIS A 89 9.80 -2.70 4.14
CA HIS A 89 9.27 -2.43 2.80
C HIS A 89 9.94 -3.32 1.75
N ALA A 90 11.27 -3.36 1.73
CA ALA A 90 12.05 -4.13 0.78
C ALA A 90 11.77 -5.63 0.91
N HIS A 91 11.57 -6.14 2.13
CA HIS A 91 11.14 -7.53 2.34
C HIS A 91 9.74 -7.78 1.78
N TRP A 92 8.77 -6.91 2.07
CA TRP A 92 7.42 -7.04 1.51
C TRP A 92 7.45 -7.03 -0.03
N LEU A 93 8.21 -6.10 -0.62
CA LEU A 93 8.41 -5.99 -2.06
C LEU A 93 8.89 -7.32 -2.63
N LEU A 94 9.99 -7.87 -2.10
CA LEU A 94 10.57 -9.12 -2.61
C LEU A 94 9.59 -10.28 -2.49
N VAL A 95 8.94 -10.45 -1.33
CA VAL A 95 7.92 -11.49 -1.10
C VAL A 95 6.75 -11.34 -2.09
N ARG A 96 6.27 -10.12 -2.30
CA ARG A 96 5.19 -9.82 -3.26
C ARG A 96 5.60 -10.22 -4.68
N LEU A 97 6.81 -9.86 -5.11
CA LEU A 97 7.30 -10.17 -6.45
C LEU A 97 7.48 -11.66 -6.68
N ILE A 98 8.12 -12.39 -5.75
CA ILE A 98 8.31 -13.85 -5.91
C ILE A 98 6.98 -14.62 -5.81
N ARG A 99 5.95 -14.08 -5.14
CA ARG A 99 4.61 -14.68 -5.18
C ARG A 99 3.93 -14.49 -6.53
N LEU A 100 4.09 -13.31 -7.15
CA LEU A 100 3.42 -12.97 -8.41
C LEU A 100 4.15 -13.52 -9.64
N ILE A 101 5.48 -13.59 -9.59
CA ILE A 101 6.35 -14.01 -10.69
C ILE A 101 7.42 -14.99 -10.14
N PRO A 102 7.03 -16.20 -9.70
CA PRO A 102 7.92 -17.12 -8.99
C PRO A 102 9.09 -17.63 -9.85
N ASP A 103 8.96 -17.62 -11.17
CA ASP A 103 9.96 -18.12 -12.12
C ASP A 103 10.92 -17.02 -12.61
N ALA A 104 10.82 -15.79 -12.07
CA ALA A 104 11.67 -14.69 -12.47
C ALA A 104 13.15 -14.97 -12.12
N PRO A 105 14.13 -14.51 -12.93
CA PRO A 105 15.55 -14.74 -12.67
C PRO A 105 16.05 -14.24 -11.31
N PHE A 106 15.44 -13.20 -10.75
CA PHE A 106 15.79 -12.67 -9.42
C PHE A 106 15.25 -13.51 -8.26
N ALA A 107 14.30 -14.42 -8.51
CA ALA A 107 13.57 -15.11 -7.44
C ALA A 107 14.46 -15.97 -6.52
N PRO A 108 15.46 -16.73 -7.01
CA PRO A 108 16.37 -17.48 -6.13
C PRO A 108 17.15 -16.58 -5.16
N GLU A 109 17.68 -15.45 -5.66
CA GLU A 109 18.42 -14.47 -4.84
C GLU A 109 17.49 -13.80 -3.82
N ALA A 110 16.29 -13.38 -4.24
CA ALA A 110 15.28 -12.81 -3.36
C ALA A 110 14.88 -13.77 -2.23
N ARG A 111 14.69 -15.06 -2.53
CA ARG A 111 14.38 -16.08 -1.52
C ARG A 111 15.52 -16.24 -0.51
N ALA A 112 16.77 -16.30 -0.99
CA ALA A 112 17.93 -16.39 -0.11
C ALA A 112 18.05 -15.18 0.82
N ALA A 113 17.86 -13.98 0.27
CA ALA A 113 17.94 -12.73 1.02
C ALA A 113 16.85 -12.63 2.10
N VAL A 114 15.59 -12.96 1.77
CA VAL A 114 14.48 -13.02 2.74
C VAL A 114 14.73 -14.09 3.81
N ALA A 115 15.25 -15.27 3.43
CA ALA A 115 15.56 -16.34 4.38
C ALA A 115 16.67 -15.96 5.38
N GLN A 116 17.68 -15.20 4.95
CA GLN A 116 18.73 -14.70 5.83
C GLN A 116 18.17 -13.77 6.91
N SER A 117 17.29 -12.83 6.51
CA SER A 117 16.67 -11.89 7.45
C SER A 117 15.71 -12.57 8.41
N LEU A 118 14.81 -13.42 7.87
CA LEU A 118 13.76 -14.12 8.63
C LEU A 118 14.27 -15.42 9.28
N ALA A 119 15.49 -15.37 9.81
CA ALA A 119 16.05 -16.42 10.64
C ALA A 119 15.50 -16.34 12.07
N PRO A 120 15.28 -17.48 12.77
CA PRO A 120 14.71 -17.48 14.12
C PRO A 120 15.44 -16.57 15.12
N ALA A 121 16.78 -16.62 15.13
CA ALA A 121 17.59 -15.80 16.04
C ALA A 121 17.44 -14.29 15.77
N ASN A 122 17.27 -13.90 14.51
CA ASN A 122 17.07 -12.50 14.14
C ASN A 122 15.70 -12.01 14.64
N ILE A 123 14.64 -12.77 14.37
CA ILE A 123 13.29 -12.41 14.82
C ILE A 123 13.19 -12.40 16.36
N GLU A 124 13.86 -13.31 17.05
CA GLU A 124 13.93 -13.28 18.52
C GLU A 124 14.59 -11.99 19.04
N ALA A 125 15.66 -11.53 18.37
CA ALA A 125 16.31 -10.27 18.70
C ALA A 125 15.43 -9.05 18.41
N GLU A 126 14.70 -9.02 17.29
CA GLU A 126 13.70 -7.98 16.99
C GLU A 126 12.63 -7.90 18.10
N VAL A 127 12.11 -9.05 18.55
CA VAL A 127 11.13 -9.11 19.64
C VAL A 127 11.71 -8.54 20.94
N ARG A 128 12.96 -8.90 21.28
CA ARG A 128 13.65 -8.34 22.45
C ARG A 128 13.82 -6.83 22.33
N TYR A 129 14.25 -6.34 21.17
CA TYR A 129 14.44 -4.93 20.92
C TYR A 129 13.13 -4.17 21.07
N LEU A 130 12.07 -4.65 20.43
CA LEU A 130 10.76 -4.04 20.50
C LEU A 130 10.26 -3.97 21.96
N ARG A 131 10.44 -5.03 22.75
CA ARG A 131 10.14 -5.10 24.20
C ARG A 131 11.02 -4.23 25.10
N GLY A 132 12.09 -3.64 24.59
CA GLY A 132 13.00 -2.81 25.37
C GLY A 132 12.32 -1.61 26.05
N THR A 133 12.85 -1.22 27.21
CA THR A 133 12.44 0.01 27.90
C THR A 133 12.64 1.22 26.97
N GLY A 134 11.67 2.15 26.94
CA GLY A 134 11.75 3.33 26.05
C GLY A 134 11.51 3.03 24.56
N ARG A 135 11.15 1.79 24.19
CA ARG A 135 10.84 1.40 22.80
C ARG A 135 9.35 1.34 22.52
N ALA A 136 8.53 1.88 23.41
CA ALA A 136 7.10 1.80 23.28
C ALA A 136 6.64 2.36 21.92
N SER A 137 7.09 3.56 21.53
CA SER A 137 6.68 4.29 20.32
C SER A 137 7.46 3.94 19.06
N PHE A 138 8.42 3.02 19.15
CA PHE A 138 9.23 2.62 18.01
C PHE A 138 8.35 2.22 16.82
N GLU A 139 8.56 2.89 15.68
CA GLU A 139 7.90 2.63 14.40
C GLU A 139 6.36 2.74 14.39
N ARG A 140 5.76 3.36 15.42
CA ARG A 140 4.32 3.59 15.47
C ARG A 140 3.91 4.81 14.63
N PRO A 141 2.84 4.70 13.81
CA PRO A 141 2.14 3.49 13.41
C PRO A 141 2.74 2.82 12.16
N TYR A 142 3.57 3.54 11.40
CA TYR A 142 3.90 3.22 10.01
C TYR A 142 4.73 1.97 9.80
N GLY A 143 5.92 1.88 10.40
CA GLY A 143 6.77 0.71 10.23
C GLY A 143 6.09 -0.55 10.78
N LEU A 144 5.38 -0.43 11.91
CA LEU A 144 4.60 -1.54 12.47
C LEU A 144 3.50 -2.00 11.51
N ALA A 145 2.81 -1.08 10.82
CA ALA A 145 1.78 -1.44 9.85
C ALA A 145 2.36 -2.17 8.62
N TRP A 146 3.53 -1.76 8.14
CA TRP A 146 4.22 -2.44 7.05
C TRP A 146 4.72 -3.83 7.43
N LEU A 147 5.15 -4.03 8.68
CA LEU A 147 5.50 -5.35 9.18
C LEU A 147 4.28 -6.29 9.20
N LEU A 148 3.12 -5.77 9.59
CA LEU A 148 1.86 -6.53 9.52
C LEU A 148 1.47 -6.82 8.05
N GLU A 149 1.67 -5.88 7.13
CA GLU A 149 1.44 -6.12 5.70
C GLU A 149 2.41 -7.18 5.12
N LEU A 150 3.69 -7.21 5.54
CA LEU A 150 4.62 -8.32 5.24
C LEU A 150 4.09 -9.66 5.76
N ALA A 151 3.59 -9.70 6.98
CA ALA A 151 3.03 -10.92 7.56
C ALA A 151 1.78 -11.39 6.78
N ALA A 152 0.93 -10.46 6.34
CA ALA A 152 -0.22 -10.75 5.49
C ALA A 152 0.20 -11.30 4.12
N GLU A 153 1.21 -10.70 3.49
CA GLU A 153 1.72 -11.16 2.19
C GLU A 153 2.31 -12.58 2.26
N LEU A 154 3.06 -12.89 3.32
CA LEU A 154 3.57 -14.24 3.58
C LEU A 154 2.45 -15.27 3.74
N ARG A 155 1.31 -14.90 4.35
CA ARG A 155 0.14 -15.79 4.47
C ARG A 155 -0.61 -15.99 3.15
N ARG A 156 -0.63 -14.99 2.28
CA ARG A 156 -1.21 -15.09 0.93
C ARG A 156 -0.36 -15.95 -0.02
N PHE A 157 0.91 -16.18 0.33
CA PHE A 157 1.84 -16.94 -0.48
C PHE A 157 1.79 -18.43 -0.14
N ASP A 158 1.05 -19.21 -0.94
CA ASP A 158 1.01 -20.68 -0.78
C ASP A 158 2.30 -21.34 -1.27
N ASP A 159 3.36 -21.21 -0.47
CA ASP A 159 4.71 -21.69 -0.77
C ASP A 159 5.38 -22.24 0.50
N PRO A 160 6.17 -23.32 0.41
CA PRO A 160 6.85 -23.90 1.59
C PRO A 160 7.78 -22.92 2.33
N ASP A 161 8.50 -22.06 1.60
CA ASP A 161 9.37 -21.06 2.20
C ASP A 161 8.54 -19.98 2.90
N ALA A 162 7.48 -19.51 2.26
CA ALA A 162 6.60 -18.51 2.84
C ALA A 162 5.90 -19.00 4.11
N LYS A 163 5.44 -20.27 4.14
CA LYS A 163 4.89 -20.89 5.36
C LYS A 163 5.92 -20.92 6.49
N ARG A 164 7.17 -21.26 6.18
CA ARG A 164 8.27 -21.29 7.15
C ARG A 164 8.59 -19.88 7.66
N TRP A 165 8.75 -18.91 6.77
CA TRP A 165 9.00 -17.51 7.13
C TRP A 165 7.85 -16.89 7.92
N SER A 166 6.60 -17.16 7.55
CA SER A 166 5.41 -16.71 8.29
C SER A 166 5.41 -17.28 9.71
N ALA A 167 5.76 -18.55 9.88
CA ALA A 167 5.90 -19.15 11.21
C ALA A 167 7.03 -18.51 12.01
N THR A 168 8.18 -18.23 11.40
CA THR A 168 9.32 -17.57 12.07
C THR A 168 9.00 -16.13 12.46
N LEU A 169 8.30 -15.36 11.62
CA LEU A 169 7.94 -13.95 11.86
C LEU A 169 6.87 -13.77 12.94
N ARG A 170 6.05 -14.81 13.18
CA ARG A 170 4.87 -14.76 14.06
C ARG A 170 5.12 -14.14 15.45
N PRO A 171 6.22 -14.41 16.17
CA PRO A 171 6.44 -13.78 17.48
C PRO A 171 6.54 -12.25 17.42
N LEU A 172 7.19 -11.71 16.38
CA LEU A 172 7.33 -10.27 16.16
C LEU A 172 6.02 -9.66 15.68
N GLU A 173 5.28 -10.37 14.83
CA GLU A 173 3.92 -10.01 14.43
C GLU A 173 3.00 -9.86 15.65
N THR A 174 2.98 -10.85 16.55
CA THR A 174 2.17 -10.84 17.77
C THR A 174 2.52 -9.66 18.68
N GLU A 175 3.81 -9.40 18.90
CA GLU A 175 4.26 -8.25 19.71
C GLU A 175 3.86 -6.91 19.06
N THR A 176 3.93 -6.83 17.74
CA THR A 176 3.53 -5.66 16.96
C THR A 176 2.03 -5.39 17.10
N ALA A 177 1.20 -6.43 16.94
CA ALA A 177 -0.24 -6.32 17.12
C ALA A 177 -0.59 -5.86 18.54
N ALA A 178 -0.03 -6.50 19.57
CA ALA A 178 -0.28 -6.15 20.97
C ALA A 178 0.05 -4.69 21.30
N ARG A 179 1.10 -4.12 20.68
CA ARG A 179 1.45 -2.70 20.84
C ARG A 179 0.43 -1.75 20.25
N LEU A 180 -0.01 -2.06 19.05
CA LEU A 180 -1.04 -1.29 18.37
C LEU A 180 -2.36 -1.38 19.14
N GLU A 181 -2.73 -2.56 19.62
CA GLU A 181 -3.91 -2.77 20.47
C GLU A 181 -3.82 -2.01 21.80
N GLY A 182 -2.64 -1.91 22.40
CA GLY A 182 -2.41 -1.15 23.63
C GLY A 182 -2.33 0.37 23.43
N TRP A 183 -2.06 0.84 22.21
CA TRP A 183 -1.92 2.26 21.86
C TRP A 183 -3.21 2.86 21.31
N LEU A 184 -3.89 2.18 20.37
CA LEU A 184 -5.03 2.72 19.63
C LEU A 184 -6.18 3.24 20.54
N PRO A 185 -6.56 2.55 21.63
CA PRO A 185 -7.58 3.04 22.55
C PRO A 185 -7.17 4.30 23.33
N LYS A 186 -5.86 4.55 23.48
CA LYS A 186 -5.32 5.74 24.16
C LYS A 186 -5.17 6.94 23.23
N LEU A 187 -5.20 6.71 21.92
CA LEU A 187 -5.09 7.76 20.93
C LEU A 187 -6.40 8.57 20.87
N HIS A 188 -6.33 9.83 21.30
CA HIS A 188 -7.51 10.71 21.35
C HIS A 188 -7.75 11.44 20.02
N TYR A 189 -6.69 11.85 19.33
CA TYR A 189 -6.76 12.53 18.03
C TYR A 189 -6.08 11.70 16.94
N PRO A 190 -6.63 11.63 15.72
CA PRO A 190 -5.92 11.06 14.59
C PRO A 190 -4.80 12.01 14.13
N ILE A 191 -3.81 11.48 13.44
CA ILE A 191 -2.66 12.23 12.93
C ILE A 191 -2.83 12.42 11.42
N ARG A 192 -2.90 13.70 10.98
CA ARG A 192 -3.24 14.10 9.60
C ARG A 192 -2.10 14.88 8.94
N ILE A 193 -0.93 14.24 8.79
CA ILE A 193 0.27 14.79 8.13
C ILE A 193 0.62 13.90 6.93
N GLY A 194 1.36 14.36 5.92
CA GLY A 194 1.69 13.54 4.75
C GLY A 194 2.92 12.65 4.90
N GLU A 195 3.31 12.33 6.14
CA GLU A 195 4.49 11.54 6.49
C GLU A 195 4.14 10.34 7.40
N HIS A 196 5.17 9.67 7.94
CA HIS A 196 5.11 8.40 8.65
C HIS A 196 4.06 8.35 9.77
N ASP A 197 3.94 9.38 10.62
CA ASP A 197 3.02 9.29 11.77
C ASP A 197 1.53 9.30 11.40
N GLN A 198 1.19 9.49 10.12
CA GLN A 198 -0.18 9.55 9.62
C GLN A 198 -0.98 8.28 9.93
N THR A 199 -2.14 8.44 10.55
CA THR A 199 -2.89 7.30 11.09
C THR A 199 -3.65 6.51 10.03
N ALA A 200 -4.31 7.16 9.06
CA ALA A 200 -5.26 6.46 8.20
C ALA A 200 -4.60 5.50 7.19
N PHE A 201 -3.44 5.83 6.63
CA PHE A 201 -2.71 4.91 5.75
C PHE A 201 -2.31 3.64 6.50
N SER A 202 -1.67 3.79 7.66
CA SER A 202 -1.27 2.67 8.50
C SER A 202 -2.47 1.84 8.95
N PHE A 203 -3.60 2.48 9.28
CA PHE A 203 -4.84 1.75 9.61
C PHE A 203 -5.40 0.96 8.44
N GLY A 204 -5.24 1.42 7.20
CA GLY A 204 -5.58 0.66 5.99
C GLY A 204 -4.77 -0.64 5.88
N LEU A 205 -3.45 -0.57 6.08
CA LEU A 205 -2.59 -1.77 6.09
C LEU A 205 -2.93 -2.72 7.24
N MET A 206 -3.11 -2.19 8.45
CA MET A 206 -3.53 -2.98 9.62
C MET A 206 -4.89 -3.66 9.39
N TRP A 207 -5.83 -2.96 8.73
CA TRP A 207 -7.13 -3.52 8.38
C TRP A 207 -7.00 -4.72 7.44
N ASP A 208 -6.22 -4.55 6.37
CA ASP A 208 -5.99 -5.59 5.36
C ASP A 208 -5.30 -6.81 6.00
N TRP A 209 -4.24 -6.59 6.78
CA TRP A 209 -3.60 -7.65 7.58
C TRP A 209 -4.58 -8.36 8.51
N ALA A 210 -5.38 -7.62 9.29
CA ALA A 210 -6.28 -8.21 10.27
C ALA A 210 -7.34 -9.11 9.60
N GLY A 211 -7.72 -8.79 8.36
CA GLY A 211 -8.59 -9.66 7.56
C GLY A 211 -7.92 -10.98 7.20
N VAL A 212 -6.68 -10.91 6.68
CA VAL A 212 -5.89 -12.09 6.28
C VAL A 212 -5.51 -12.96 7.48
N ALA A 213 -5.16 -12.34 8.60
CA ALA A 213 -4.76 -13.03 9.82
C ALA A 213 -5.94 -13.54 10.65
N GLY A 214 -7.16 -13.06 10.40
CA GLY A 214 -8.34 -13.38 11.21
C GLY A 214 -8.41 -12.62 12.54
N GLU A 215 -7.69 -11.51 12.66
CA GLU A 215 -7.56 -10.70 13.88
C GLU A 215 -8.77 -9.77 14.09
N GLN A 216 -9.89 -10.40 14.45
CA GLN A 216 -11.14 -9.70 14.74
C GLN A 216 -11.03 -8.64 15.86
N PRO A 217 -10.22 -8.81 16.93
CA PRO A 217 -9.99 -7.74 17.90
C PRO A 217 -9.44 -6.46 17.26
N MET A 218 -8.42 -6.58 16.40
CA MET A 218 -7.86 -5.44 15.67
C MET A 218 -8.90 -4.81 14.73
N ARG A 219 -9.70 -5.60 14.00
CA ARG A 219 -10.79 -5.09 13.14
C ARG A 219 -11.76 -4.21 13.92
N ARG A 220 -12.19 -4.64 15.11
CA ARG A 220 -13.09 -3.85 15.99
C ARG A 220 -12.45 -2.56 16.48
N LEU A 221 -11.17 -2.59 16.83
CA LEU A 221 -10.43 -1.40 17.25
C LEU A 221 -10.30 -0.37 16.12
N LEU A 222 -10.03 -0.83 14.89
CA LEU A 222 -9.95 0.02 13.71
C LEU A 222 -11.33 0.56 13.29
N GLU A 223 -12.39 -0.25 13.41
CA GLU A 223 -13.78 0.20 13.23
C GLU A 223 -14.13 1.33 14.21
N ASP A 224 -13.82 1.16 15.50
CA ASP A 224 -14.03 2.18 16.52
C ASP A 224 -13.22 3.46 16.20
N ALA A 225 -11.94 3.33 15.84
CA ALA A 225 -11.13 4.46 15.40
C ALA A 225 -11.73 5.16 14.17
N ALA A 226 -12.26 4.42 13.20
CA ALA A 226 -12.95 5.00 12.05
C ALA A 226 -14.19 5.81 12.45
N GLN A 227 -14.95 5.34 13.46
CA GLN A 227 -16.10 6.07 13.99
C GLN A 227 -15.67 7.34 14.75
N ARG A 228 -14.70 7.23 15.65
CA ARG A 228 -14.24 8.34 16.50
C ARG A 228 -13.54 9.44 15.70
N PHE A 229 -12.71 9.06 14.74
CA PHE A 229 -11.79 9.98 14.09
C PHE A 229 -12.31 10.57 12.78
N TYR A 230 -12.98 9.77 11.95
CA TYR A 230 -13.15 10.08 10.52
C TYR A 230 -14.61 10.12 10.07
N ARG A 231 -15.53 9.45 10.78
CA ARG A 231 -16.93 9.35 10.36
C ARG A 231 -17.62 10.71 10.20
N GLN A 232 -17.24 11.67 11.05
CA GLN A 232 -17.81 13.00 11.06
C GLN A 232 -17.07 14.01 10.18
N ASP A 233 -15.90 13.67 9.64
CA ASP A 233 -15.05 14.59 8.90
C ASP A 233 -15.68 15.05 7.58
N ARG A 234 -15.47 16.32 7.23
CA ARG A 234 -16.07 17.01 6.09
C ARG A 234 -15.05 17.94 5.47
N ASN A 235 -15.19 18.24 4.18
CA ASN A 235 -14.39 19.25 3.47
C ASN A 235 -12.88 19.10 3.68
N CYS A 236 -12.33 17.90 3.51
CA CYS A 236 -10.90 17.68 3.72
C CYS A 236 -10.06 18.68 2.89
N PRO A 237 -9.04 19.34 3.49
CA PRO A 237 -8.36 20.48 2.88
C PRO A 237 -7.30 20.05 1.87
N LEU A 238 -7.71 19.45 0.75
CA LEU A 238 -6.80 19.08 -0.35
C LEU A 238 -5.95 20.24 -0.88
N ALA A 239 -6.37 21.48 -0.67
CA ALA A 239 -5.61 22.68 -1.05
C ALA A 239 -4.30 22.87 -0.27
N TYR A 240 -4.14 22.18 0.88
CA TYR A 240 -2.90 22.20 1.65
C TYR A 240 -1.93 21.09 1.25
N GLU A 241 -2.33 20.20 0.34
CA GLU A 241 -1.47 19.14 -0.15
C GLU A 241 -0.99 19.43 -1.58
N PRO A 242 0.29 19.19 -1.91
CA PRO A 242 1.32 18.66 -1.02
C PRO A 242 1.88 19.71 -0.05
N SER A 243 2.21 19.29 1.17
CA SER A 243 3.30 19.88 1.96
C SER A 243 4.65 19.43 1.37
N GLY A 244 5.73 20.16 1.65
CA GLY A 244 7.01 20.03 0.96
C GLY A 244 7.69 18.66 1.04
N GLU A 245 7.31 17.82 2.00
CA GLU A 245 7.93 16.52 2.28
C GLU A 245 6.90 15.37 2.29
N ASP A 246 5.69 15.61 1.77
CA ASP A 246 4.65 14.60 1.76
C ASP A 246 5.04 13.41 0.86
N PHE A 247 4.88 12.19 1.36
CA PHE A 247 4.80 10.95 0.56
C PHE A 247 3.45 10.24 0.69
N LEU A 248 2.56 10.75 1.56
CA LEU A 248 1.18 10.32 1.72
C LEU A 248 0.24 11.53 1.64
N SER A 249 -0.97 11.30 1.15
CA SER A 249 -2.05 12.28 1.21
C SER A 249 -2.93 12.01 2.43
N PRO A 250 -2.98 12.88 3.45
CA PRO A 250 -3.89 12.72 4.60
C PRO A 250 -5.34 12.51 4.18
N CYS A 251 -5.82 13.32 3.21
CA CYS A 251 -7.20 13.24 2.76
C CYS A 251 -7.49 11.94 2.02
N LEU A 252 -6.63 11.54 1.07
CA LEU A 252 -6.89 10.32 0.30
C LEU A 252 -6.66 9.07 1.14
N ALA A 253 -5.71 9.07 2.07
CA ALA A 253 -5.50 7.96 3.00
C ALA A 253 -6.72 7.74 3.91
N GLU A 254 -7.36 8.81 4.37
CA GLU A 254 -8.60 8.71 5.15
C GLU A 254 -9.73 8.09 4.32
N ALA A 255 -9.94 8.58 3.10
CA ALA A 255 -10.96 8.01 2.22
C ALA A 255 -10.65 6.55 1.82
N ASP A 256 -9.37 6.22 1.61
CA ASP A 256 -8.90 4.87 1.30
C ASP A 256 -9.06 3.91 2.49
N PHE A 257 -8.91 4.37 3.73
CA PHE A 257 -9.25 3.58 4.92
C PHE A 257 -10.76 3.39 5.06
N LEU A 258 -11.55 4.46 4.91
CA LEU A 258 -12.99 4.42 5.14
C LEU A 258 -13.74 3.58 4.10
N ARG A 259 -13.24 3.46 2.86
CA ARG A 259 -13.82 2.51 1.89
C ARG A 259 -13.68 1.04 2.30
N ARG A 260 -12.69 0.71 3.13
CA ARG A 260 -12.45 -0.66 3.60
C ARG A 260 -13.39 -1.02 4.75
N VAL A 261 -13.72 -0.04 5.58
CA VAL A 261 -14.54 -0.19 6.79
C VAL A 261 -16.03 -0.07 6.49
N LEU A 262 -16.42 0.84 5.60
CA LEU A 262 -17.82 1.14 5.33
C LEU A 262 -18.37 0.34 4.15
N ALA A 263 -19.64 -0.06 4.25
CA ALA A 263 -20.37 -0.61 3.10
C ALA A 263 -20.42 0.41 1.93
N PRO A 264 -20.39 -0.02 0.65
CA PRO A 264 -20.21 0.87 -0.50
C PRO A 264 -21.16 2.07 -0.56
N ARG A 265 -22.46 1.88 -0.27
CA ARG A 265 -23.44 2.99 -0.24
C ARG A 265 -23.18 3.99 0.89
N ALA A 266 -22.79 3.50 2.06
CA ALA A 266 -22.47 4.34 3.21
C ALA A 266 -21.17 5.11 2.99
N PHE A 267 -20.17 4.47 2.36
CA PHE A 267 -18.93 5.11 1.92
C PHE A 267 -19.21 6.21 0.89
N ALA A 268 -19.96 5.91 -0.18
CA ALA A 268 -20.27 6.88 -1.23
C ALA A 268 -20.93 8.16 -0.69
N SER A 269 -21.88 8.01 0.25
CA SER A 269 -22.53 9.14 0.94
C SER A 269 -21.57 9.93 1.83
N TRP A 270 -20.72 9.24 2.60
CA TRP A 270 -19.70 9.88 3.43
C TRP A 270 -18.70 10.66 2.57
N LEU A 271 -18.21 10.07 1.47
CA LEU A 271 -17.25 10.66 0.55
C LEU A 271 -17.78 11.96 -0.08
N THR A 272 -19.08 12.05 -0.37
CA THR A 272 -19.69 13.28 -0.90
C THR A 272 -19.51 14.47 0.05
N ARG A 273 -19.54 14.24 1.36
CA ARG A 273 -19.37 15.29 2.35
C ARG A 273 -17.91 15.49 2.75
N PHE A 274 -17.11 14.44 2.71
CA PHE A 274 -15.69 14.47 3.05
C PHE A 274 -14.84 15.12 1.95
N LEU A 275 -15.06 14.72 0.69
CA LEU A 275 -14.37 15.25 -0.49
C LEU A 275 -15.36 15.80 -1.52
N PRO A 276 -16.10 16.89 -1.23
CA PRO A 276 -17.01 17.52 -2.18
C PRO A 276 -16.28 18.14 -3.39
N GLN A 277 -14.95 18.19 -3.37
CA GLN A 277 -14.11 18.69 -4.45
C GLN A 277 -14.01 17.74 -5.64
N ILE A 278 -14.37 16.45 -5.49
CA ILE A 278 -14.29 15.47 -6.58
C ILE A 278 -15.31 15.83 -7.66
N PRO A 279 -14.90 16.01 -8.93
CA PRO A 279 -15.83 16.24 -10.02
C PRO A 279 -16.82 15.07 -10.22
N ASP A 280 -18.10 15.39 -10.35
CA ASP A 280 -19.21 14.43 -10.51
C ASP A 280 -20.05 14.67 -11.79
N GLY A 281 -19.54 15.49 -12.71
CA GLY A 281 -20.22 15.84 -13.97
C GLY A 281 -21.38 16.83 -13.83
N ARG A 282 -21.78 17.23 -12.61
CA ARG A 282 -22.70 18.35 -12.39
C ARG A 282 -21.89 19.64 -12.42
N ALA A 283 -22.44 20.70 -13.02
CA ALA A 283 -21.75 21.96 -13.27
C ALA A 283 -21.00 22.47 -12.01
N GLY A 284 -19.67 22.41 -12.06
CA GLY A 284 -18.75 23.00 -11.09
C GLY A 284 -18.53 22.17 -9.84
N ALA A 285 -17.58 21.22 -9.91
CA ALA A 285 -16.73 20.99 -8.74
C ALA A 285 -16.19 22.37 -8.32
N ARG A 286 -16.58 22.86 -7.15
CA ARG A 286 -16.17 24.17 -6.61
C ARG A 286 -14.66 24.31 -6.37
N ALA A 287 -13.87 23.34 -6.81
CA ALA A 287 -12.48 23.12 -6.44
C ALA A 287 -11.50 23.05 -7.62
N ALA A 288 -11.96 23.10 -8.88
CA ALA A 288 -11.03 23.40 -9.96
C ALA A 288 -10.65 24.88 -9.82
N GLN A 289 -9.41 25.17 -9.41
CA GLN A 289 -8.90 26.53 -9.24
C GLN A 289 -9.12 27.41 -10.49
N ARG A 290 -9.30 26.78 -11.66
CA ARG A 290 -9.67 27.41 -12.94
C ARG A 290 -10.60 26.50 -13.74
N PRO A 291 -11.58 27.04 -14.50
CA PRO A 291 -12.38 26.24 -15.44
C PRO A 291 -11.49 25.46 -16.41
N GLY A 292 -11.73 24.15 -16.54
CA GLY A 292 -10.96 23.27 -17.43
C GLY A 292 -9.64 22.74 -16.87
N ALA A 293 -9.19 23.16 -15.68
CA ALA A 293 -8.02 22.57 -15.05
C ALA A 293 -8.31 21.14 -14.55
N PRO A 294 -7.37 20.19 -14.70
CA PRO A 294 -7.50 18.85 -14.14
C PRO A 294 -7.60 18.91 -12.60
N TRP A 295 -8.53 18.16 -12.03
CA TRP A 295 -8.64 18.01 -10.57
C TRP A 295 -7.48 17.18 -10.02
N LEU A 296 -6.88 17.64 -8.92
CA LEU A 296 -5.76 16.99 -8.22
C LEU A 296 -4.61 16.65 -9.19
N VAL A 297 -3.79 17.66 -9.49
CA VAL A 297 -2.61 17.48 -10.33
C VAL A 297 -1.49 16.77 -9.57
N PRO A 298 -0.62 16.01 -10.26
CA PRO A 298 0.58 15.45 -9.65
C PRO A 298 1.45 16.50 -8.95
N GLY A 299 2.03 16.10 -7.81
CA GLY A 299 3.05 16.90 -7.14
C GLY A 299 4.30 17.02 -8.02
N VAL A 300 4.99 18.14 -7.91
CA VAL A 300 6.20 18.43 -8.68
C VAL A 300 7.42 18.10 -7.84
N VAL A 301 8.31 17.27 -8.37
CA VAL A 301 9.61 16.98 -7.77
C VAL A 301 10.65 17.89 -8.38
N THR A 302 11.27 18.75 -7.58
CA THR A 302 12.28 19.71 -8.06
C THR A 302 13.70 19.15 -8.00
N ASP A 303 13.97 18.26 -7.05
CA ASP A 303 15.27 17.58 -6.90
C ASP A 303 15.02 16.15 -6.39
N ARG A 304 15.57 15.14 -7.08
CA ARG A 304 15.43 13.72 -6.73
C ARG A 304 16.62 13.19 -5.92
N ALA A 305 17.68 13.98 -5.78
CA ALA A 305 18.81 13.67 -4.91
C ALA A 305 18.59 14.17 -3.48
N ASP A 306 17.60 15.04 -3.25
CA ASP A 306 17.23 15.47 -1.91
C ASP A 306 16.34 14.42 -1.22
N PRO A 307 16.68 13.97 0.00
CA PRO A 307 16.00 12.88 0.68
C PRO A 307 14.54 13.18 1.03
N LYS A 308 14.15 14.46 1.14
CA LYS A 308 12.80 14.87 1.45
C LYS A 308 12.01 15.27 0.22
N LEU A 309 12.62 15.94 -0.77
CA LEU A 309 11.91 16.32 -1.99
C LEU A 309 11.57 15.10 -2.86
N ALA A 310 12.37 14.03 -2.82
CA ALA A 310 12.07 12.76 -3.46
C ALA A 310 10.77 12.10 -2.93
N HIS A 311 10.29 12.48 -1.74
CA HIS A 311 9.02 12.00 -1.19
C HIS A 311 7.83 12.27 -2.12
N ILE A 312 7.88 13.34 -2.91
CA ILE A 312 6.77 13.74 -3.80
C ILE A 312 6.54 12.71 -4.93
N ASP A 313 7.57 11.96 -5.36
CA ASP A 313 7.35 10.81 -6.26
C ASP A 313 6.54 9.71 -5.54
N GLY A 314 6.86 9.44 -4.26
CA GLY A 314 6.09 8.53 -3.43
C GLY A 314 4.67 9.01 -3.15
N LEU A 315 4.46 10.33 -2.99
CA LEU A 315 3.13 10.92 -2.89
C LEU A 315 2.31 10.67 -4.14
N ASN A 316 2.91 10.85 -5.31
CA ASN A 316 2.21 10.59 -6.57
C ASN A 316 1.84 9.10 -6.68
N LEU A 317 2.75 8.17 -6.35
CA LEU A 317 2.43 6.74 -6.30
C LEU A 317 1.30 6.46 -5.31
N SER A 318 1.36 7.03 -4.10
CA SER A 318 0.38 6.81 -3.04
C SER A 318 -0.99 7.34 -3.37
N ARG A 319 -1.06 8.55 -3.91
CA ARG A 319 -2.30 9.10 -4.46
C ARG A 319 -2.87 8.23 -5.56
N ALA A 320 -2.05 7.70 -6.48
CA ALA A 320 -2.54 6.86 -7.56
C ALA A 320 -3.29 5.62 -7.03
N TRP A 321 -2.70 4.83 -6.12
CA TRP A 321 -3.39 3.63 -5.62
C TRP A 321 -4.55 3.98 -4.70
N MET A 322 -4.46 5.05 -3.90
CA MET A 322 -5.57 5.48 -3.02
C MET A 322 -6.76 5.93 -3.85
N LEU A 323 -6.54 6.64 -4.97
CA LEU A 323 -7.60 7.03 -5.90
C LEU A 323 -8.24 5.81 -6.58
N GLU A 324 -7.44 4.81 -6.97
CA GLU A 324 -7.96 3.51 -7.46
C GLU A 324 -8.77 2.78 -6.38
N GLY A 325 -8.29 2.81 -5.14
CA GLY A 325 -8.99 2.37 -3.94
C GLY A 325 -10.35 3.01 -3.81
N ILE A 326 -10.39 4.34 -3.70
CA ILE A 326 -11.60 5.13 -3.55
C ILE A 326 -12.59 4.83 -4.67
N ALA A 327 -12.13 4.78 -5.93
CA ALA A 327 -12.98 4.40 -7.06
C ALA A 327 -13.56 2.98 -6.91
N HIS A 328 -12.75 2.02 -6.48
CA HIS A 328 -13.19 0.64 -6.23
C HIS A 328 -14.23 0.52 -5.11
N GLY A 329 -14.16 1.39 -4.10
CA GLY A 329 -15.13 1.43 -3.00
C GLY A 329 -16.50 2.01 -3.37
N LEU A 330 -16.65 2.62 -4.55
CA LEU A 330 -17.88 3.27 -5.00
C LEU A 330 -18.79 2.31 -5.78
N PRO A 331 -20.12 2.55 -5.80
CA PRO A 331 -21.04 1.86 -6.71
C PRO A 331 -20.63 2.03 -8.18
N ALA A 332 -20.88 1.01 -9.01
CA ALA A 332 -20.42 0.94 -10.41
C ALA A 332 -20.85 2.10 -11.34
N HIS A 333 -21.88 2.87 -10.96
CA HIS A 333 -22.39 4.02 -11.72
C HIS A 333 -22.26 5.35 -10.96
N ASP A 334 -21.37 5.41 -9.96
CA ASP A 334 -21.10 6.67 -9.26
C ASP A 334 -20.46 7.69 -10.21
N ALA A 335 -20.99 8.91 -10.23
CA ALA A 335 -20.59 9.93 -11.20
C ALA A 335 -19.15 10.43 -11.02
N ARG A 336 -18.52 10.15 -9.86
CA ARG A 336 -17.14 10.53 -9.55
C ARG A 336 -16.09 9.60 -10.15
N LEU A 337 -16.48 8.41 -10.61
CA LEU A 337 -15.56 7.36 -11.07
C LEU A 337 -14.61 7.85 -12.16
N ALA A 338 -15.12 8.60 -13.14
CA ALA A 338 -14.31 9.11 -14.25
C ALA A 338 -13.19 10.04 -13.77
N ALA A 339 -13.50 10.95 -12.83
CA ALA A 339 -12.53 11.90 -12.31
C ALA A 339 -11.44 11.22 -11.45
N LEU A 340 -11.85 10.26 -10.60
CA LEU A 340 -10.95 9.48 -9.76
C LEU A 340 -9.97 8.65 -10.60
N THR A 341 -10.49 7.89 -11.57
CA THR A 341 -9.66 7.06 -12.46
C THR A 341 -8.71 7.90 -13.31
N ALA A 342 -9.17 9.05 -13.82
CA ALA A 342 -8.32 9.95 -14.59
C ALA A 342 -7.20 10.59 -13.74
N ALA A 343 -7.50 10.95 -12.48
CA ALA A 343 -6.49 11.44 -11.55
C ALA A 343 -5.47 10.35 -11.19
N ALA A 344 -5.95 9.14 -10.88
CA ALA A 344 -5.08 8.00 -10.59
C ALA A 344 -4.09 7.74 -11.73
N ALA A 345 -4.57 7.72 -12.98
CA ALA A 345 -3.72 7.52 -14.15
C ALA A 345 -2.65 8.62 -14.29
N ARG A 346 -3.01 9.91 -14.14
CA ARG A 346 -2.01 11.00 -14.20
C ARG A 346 -0.93 10.87 -13.13
N HIS A 347 -1.30 10.53 -11.90
CA HIS A 347 -0.34 10.36 -10.81
C HIS A 347 0.57 9.14 -11.04
N ARG A 348 0.00 8.03 -11.53
CA ARG A 348 0.75 6.84 -11.94
C ARG A 348 1.78 7.17 -13.03
N ASP A 349 1.35 7.83 -14.10
CA ASP A 349 2.18 8.14 -15.26
C ASP A 349 3.28 9.14 -14.92
N ALA A 350 3.03 10.05 -13.96
CA ALA A 350 4.03 11.02 -13.49
C ALA A 350 5.16 10.38 -12.66
N ALA A 351 4.87 9.34 -11.88
CA ALA A 351 5.81 8.84 -10.88
C ALA A 351 6.47 7.50 -11.22
N LEU A 352 5.80 6.57 -11.89
CA LEU A 352 6.39 5.27 -12.22
C LEU A 352 7.70 5.36 -13.02
N PRO A 353 7.83 6.25 -14.04
CA PRO A 353 9.08 6.40 -14.77
C PRO A 353 10.25 6.89 -13.90
N ALA A 354 9.97 7.59 -12.79
CA ALA A 354 10.99 8.13 -11.89
C ALA A 354 11.57 7.07 -10.93
N VAL A 355 10.98 5.87 -10.84
CA VAL A 355 11.48 4.78 -9.99
C VAL A 355 12.59 4.02 -10.73
N THR A 356 13.74 4.69 -10.84
CA THR A 356 14.95 4.19 -11.53
C THR A 356 15.99 3.63 -10.56
N GLY A 357 16.06 4.17 -9.35
CA GLY A 357 17.12 3.87 -8.37
C GLY A 357 18.43 4.61 -8.59
N GLU A 358 18.42 5.65 -9.44
CA GLU A 358 19.57 6.53 -9.67
C GLU A 358 20.05 7.19 -8.38
N HIS A 359 19.11 7.63 -7.55
CA HIS A 359 19.37 8.21 -6.23
C HIS A 359 18.97 7.23 -5.13
N TYR A 360 19.83 7.08 -4.12
CA TYR A 360 19.56 6.15 -3.02
C TYR A 360 18.35 6.60 -2.19
N GLU A 361 18.17 7.91 -2.07
CA GLU A 361 17.10 8.64 -1.38
C GLU A 361 15.69 8.14 -1.79
N GLY A 362 15.49 7.86 -3.07
CA GLY A 362 14.27 7.21 -3.56
C GLY A 362 14.40 5.69 -3.70
N GLY A 363 15.59 5.20 -4.05
CA GLY A 363 15.84 3.81 -4.42
C GLY A 363 15.54 2.79 -3.33
N HIS A 364 15.67 3.15 -2.06
CA HIS A 364 15.47 2.21 -0.94
C HIS A 364 14.00 1.93 -0.60
N TRP A 365 13.02 2.70 -1.10
CA TRP A 365 11.61 2.53 -0.75
C TRP A 365 10.60 2.77 -1.89
N LEU A 366 10.91 3.61 -2.89
CA LEU A 366 9.95 3.90 -3.99
C LEU A 366 9.59 2.65 -4.80
N GLY A 367 10.50 1.68 -4.91
CA GLY A 367 10.21 0.38 -5.52
C GLY A 367 9.02 -0.31 -4.86
N THR A 368 8.89 -0.20 -3.54
CA THR A 368 7.80 -0.79 -2.76
C THR A 368 6.48 -0.12 -3.10
N PHE A 369 6.46 1.21 -3.17
CA PHE A 369 5.28 2.00 -3.54
C PHE A 369 4.86 1.71 -4.98
N ALA A 370 5.82 1.57 -5.90
CA ALA A 370 5.57 1.18 -7.27
C ALA A 370 4.97 -0.23 -7.37
N VAL A 371 5.50 -1.21 -6.63
CA VAL A 371 4.95 -2.56 -6.57
C VAL A 371 3.57 -2.59 -5.90
N TYR A 372 3.33 -1.77 -4.87
CA TYR A 372 2.01 -1.65 -4.24
C TYR A 372 0.95 -1.18 -5.23
N LEU A 373 1.25 -0.14 -6.01
CA LEU A 373 0.40 0.36 -7.09
C LEU A 373 0.20 -0.66 -8.21
N THR A 374 1.30 -1.12 -8.82
CA THR A 374 1.28 -1.94 -10.04
C THR A 374 0.77 -3.36 -9.80
N SER A 375 0.91 -3.90 -8.59
CA SER A 375 0.32 -5.18 -8.20
C SER A 375 -1.03 -5.05 -7.50
N ARG A 376 -1.60 -3.84 -7.46
CA ARG A 376 -2.92 -3.53 -6.88
C ARG A 376 -3.08 -4.08 -5.46
N ALA A 377 -2.03 -3.97 -4.64
CA ALA A 377 -1.95 -4.63 -3.35
C ALA A 377 -3.12 -4.25 -2.41
N GLY A 378 -3.42 -2.95 -2.30
CA GLY A 378 -4.53 -2.44 -1.47
C GLY A 378 -5.95 -2.69 -1.99
N LEU A 379 -6.09 -3.37 -3.13
CA LEU A 379 -7.38 -3.78 -3.72
C LEU A 379 -7.62 -5.28 -3.63
N ALA A 380 -6.56 -6.08 -3.46
CA ALA A 380 -6.66 -7.53 -3.39
C ALA A 380 -7.19 -7.94 -2.01
N GLN A 381 -8.50 -8.24 -1.94
CA GLN A 381 -9.07 -9.06 -0.87
C GLN A 381 -9.13 -10.51 -1.32
#